data_AF-A0A0C1ZGU8-F1
#
_entry.id   AF-A0A0C1ZGU8-F1
#
_cell.length_a   1.000
_cell.length_b   1.000
_cell.length_c   1.000
_cell.angle_alpha   90.00
_cell.angle_beta   90.00
_cell.angle_gamma   90.00
#
_symmetry.space_group_name_H-M   'P 1'
#
loop_
_entity.id
_entity.type
_entity.pdbx_description
1 polymer ?
#
loop_
_entity_poly.entity_id
_entity_poly.type
_entity_poly.pdbx_seq_one_letter_code
_entity_poly.pdbx_strand_id
1 'polypeptide(L)'
;MTIALNHNNILSLSCAAALSLSLFASGCNDDGAGTSTETGETAGDGDGDGDGDGDGDGDGDPTGDGDGDGDGDAFVFDGSPAADYTNQIDRMGMPAINTAVISSKDAYNADNPEGDIAGTYVSEIVASLEVLHGALDDDLMGLNLTPCAVDDCVAQGGPLVIPDTLKLELASPAGFPNGRRLADPVMDVTLAVVLLDLAVHEATALVGVNPMANDVPFLGSFPYVAEPN
;
A
#
# COMPACT_ATOMS: atom_id res chain seq x y z
N MET A 1 -3.83 4.97 26.07
CA MET A 1 -4.05 5.99 25.01
C MET A 1 -5.01 5.32 24.06
N THR A 2 -6.30 5.41 24.37
CA THR A 2 -7.35 4.61 23.73
C THR A 2 -7.61 5.16 22.34
N ILE A 3 -7.39 4.34 21.32
CA ILE A 3 -7.74 4.66 19.94
C ILE A 3 -9.26 4.57 19.84
N ALA A 4 -9.94 5.71 19.90
CA ALA A 4 -11.38 5.79 19.73
C ALA A 4 -11.71 5.64 18.25
N LEU A 5 -11.86 4.39 17.79
CA LEU A 5 -12.64 4.10 16.58
C LEU A 5 -14.07 4.57 16.86
N ASN A 6 -14.52 5.61 16.15
CA ASN A 6 -15.84 6.19 16.31
C ASN A 6 -16.91 5.16 15.91
N HIS A 7 -17.62 4.62 16.92
CA HIS A 7 -18.64 3.58 16.78
C HIS A 7 -19.95 4.04 16.10
N ASN A 8 -20.05 5.28 15.60
CA ASN A 8 -21.33 5.87 15.23
C ASN A 8 -21.75 5.74 13.75
N ASN A 9 -21.11 4.91 12.93
CA ASN A 9 -21.49 4.78 11.51
C ASN A 9 -21.81 3.37 11.01
N ILE A 10 -22.02 2.39 11.90
CA ILE A 10 -22.30 0.98 11.55
C ILE A 10 -23.79 0.73 11.21
N LEU A 11 -24.64 1.76 11.18
CA LEU A 11 -26.10 1.59 11.15
C LEU A 11 -26.81 1.87 9.81
N SER A 12 -26.12 2.01 8.67
CA SER A 12 -26.83 2.31 7.40
C SER A 12 -26.51 1.44 6.18
N LEU A 13 -25.87 0.28 6.33
CA LEU A 13 -25.57 -0.60 5.18
C LEU A 13 -26.17 -2.01 5.30
N SER A 14 -27.34 -2.11 5.91
CA SER A 14 -28.19 -3.32 5.92
C SER A 14 -29.42 -3.11 5.03
N CYS A 15 -29.19 -2.90 3.73
CA CYS A 15 -30.26 -2.95 2.74
C CYS A 15 -29.69 -3.32 1.36
N ALA A 16 -29.61 -4.62 1.08
CA ALA A 16 -29.78 -5.27 -0.24
C ALA A 16 -28.87 -6.51 -0.41
N ALA A 17 -29.29 -7.66 0.11
CA ALA A 17 -28.99 -8.97 -0.49
C ALA A 17 -29.83 -10.06 0.18
N ALA A 18 -31.10 -10.17 -0.20
CA ALA A 18 -31.89 -11.37 0.07
C ALA A 18 -32.80 -11.64 -1.12
N LEU A 19 -32.31 -12.41 -2.09
CA LEU A 19 -33.18 -13.11 -3.03
C LEU A 19 -32.58 -14.46 -3.45
N SER A 20 -33.38 -15.49 -3.17
CA SER A 20 -33.38 -16.86 -3.72
C SER A 20 -32.46 -17.93 -3.10
N LEU A 21 -33.11 -18.78 -2.30
CA LEU A 21 -32.69 -20.11 -1.88
C LEU A 21 -33.69 -21.13 -2.48
N SER A 22 -33.23 -22.05 -3.32
CA SER A 22 -33.80 -23.39 -3.63
C SER A 22 -33.07 -23.96 -4.87
N LEU A 23 -32.77 -25.25 -5.06
CA LEU A 23 -32.85 -26.49 -4.29
C LEU A 23 -32.00 -27.54 -5.08
N PHE A 24 -31.41 -28.52 -4.38
CA PHE A 24 -30.53 -29.60 -4.84
C PHE A 24 -31.06 -30.49 -6.01
N ALA A 25 -30.15 -31.01 -6.86
CA ALA A 25 -29.68 -32.41 -6.84
C ALA A 25 -29.21 -32.99 -8.21
N SER A 26 -28.15 -33.80 -8.12
CA SER A 26 -27.77 -34.97 -8.95
C SER A 26 -27.15 -34.78 -10.35
N GLY A 27 -25.96 -35.41 -10.50
CA GLY A 27 -25.45 -35.86 -11.79
C GLY A 27 -23.95 -36.14 -11.81
N CYS A 28 -23.53 -37.28 -11.25
CA CYS A 28 -22.23 -37.88 -11.59
C CYS A 28 -22.23 -38.25 -13.09
N ASN A 29 -21.14 -37.99 -13.81
CA ASN A 29 -20.58 -38.94 -14.77
C ASN A 29 -19.09 -38.65 -15.00
N ASP A 30 -18.30 -39.67 -14.74
CA ASP A 30 -16.89 -39.87 -15.07
C ASP A 30 -16.83 -40.41 -16.52
N ASP A 31 -15.88 -39.93 -17.32
CA ASP A 31 -15.35 -40.59 -18.52
C ASP A 31 -14.10 -39.81 -18.97
N GLY A 32 -12.93 -40.38 -18.67
CA GLY A 32 -11.64 -39.83 -19.07
C GLY A 32 -11.31 -39.98 -20.57
N ALA A 33 -10.41 -39.12 -21.04
CA ALA A 33 -9.45 -39.42 -22.11
C ALA A 33 -8.40 -38.29 -22.12
N GLY A 34 -7.13 -38.67 -22.12
CA GLY A 34 -6.01 -37.75 -22.05
C GLY A 34 -5.48 -37.24 -23.40
N THR A 35 -4.39 -36.48 -23.26
CA THR A 35 -3.29 -36.27 -24.21
C THR A 35 -3.47 -35.20 -25.29
N SER A 36 -2.74 -34.12 -25.05
CA SER A 36 -1.80 -33.39 -25.92
C SER A 36 -2.18 -33.13 -27.38
N THR A 37 -2.12 -31.86 -27.76
CA THR A 37 -1.72 -31.47 -29.12
C THR A 37 -0.80 -30.26 -29.05
N GLU A 38 0.46 -30.56 -29.34
CA GLU A 38 1.53 -29.65 -29.75
C GLU A 38 1.29 -29.21 -31.20
N THR A 39 1.38 -27.90 -31.45
CA THR A 39 1.82 -27.27 -32.72
C THR A 39 2.35 -25.90 -32.29
N GLY A 40 3.62 -25.53 -32.44
CA GLY A 40 4.50 -25.73 -33.59
C GLY A 40 4.84 -24.35 -34.16
N GLU A 41 5.92 -23.76 -33.61
CA GLU A 41 6.84 -22.67 -34.04
C GLU A 41 6.53 -21.78 -35.26
N THR A 42 6.90 -20.49 -35.14
CA THR A 42 7.98 -19.88 -35.96
C THR A 42 8.61 -18.66 -35.28
N ALA A 43 9.94 -18.57 -35.42
CA ALA A 43 10.89 -17.60 -34.87
C ALA A 43 10.86 -16.18 -35.50
N GLY A 44 11.57 -15.25 -34.86
CA GLY A 44 11.90 -13.92 -35.39
C GLY A 44 12.68 -13.08 -34.37
N ASP A 45 14.00 -12.99 -34.57
CA ASP A 45 15.05 -12.52 -33.66
C ASP A 45 15.21 -10.99 -33.62
N GLY A 46 15.81 -10.43 -32.55
CA GLY A 46 16.20 -9.02 -32.49
C GLY A 46 16.94 -8.63 -31.21
N ASP A 47 18.25 -8.81 -31.22
CA ASP A 47 19.22 -8.38 -30.20
C ASP A 47 19.31 -6.84 -30.09
N GLY A 48 19.53 -6.32 -28.88
CA GLY A 48 19.76 -4.89 -28.65
C GLY A 48 20.31 -4.60 -27.26
N ASP A 49 21.59 -4.87 -27.07
CA ASP A 49 22.39 -4.44 -25.92
C ASP A 49 22.64 -2.93 -26.02
N GLY A 50 22.31 -2.19 -24.97
CA GLY A 50 22.39 -0.72 -24.92
C GLY A 50 22.91 -0.23 -23.58
N ASP A 51 24.19 -0.49 -23.34
CA ASP A 51 24.94 -0.06 -22.16
C ASP A 51 25.28 1.43 -22.34
N GLY A 52 24.56 2.31 -21.63
CA GLY A 52 24.77 3.76 -21.67
C GLY A 52 25.12 4.30 -20.29
N ASP A 53 26.39 4.13 -19.90
CA ASP A 53 26.97 4.78 -18.72
C ASP A 53 27.23 6.26 -19.05
N GLY A 54 26.44 7.15 -18.44
CA GLY A 54 26.52 8.60 -18.61
C GLY A 54 26.86 9.30 -17.31
N ASP A 55 28.13 9.23 -16.94
CA ASP A 55 28.82 9.96 -15.87
C ASP A 55 29.00 11.44 -16.28
N GLY A 56 27.94 12.22 -16.06
CA GLY A 56 27.91 13.67 -16.30
C GLY A 56 28.17 14.47 -15.03
N ASP A 57 29.44 14.62 -14.67
CA ASP A 57 29.92 15.49 -13.60
C ASP A 57 29.73 16.95 -14.03
N GLY A 58 28.59 17.55 -13.65
CA GLY A 58 28.22 18.92 -13.99
C GLY A 58 28.46 19.89 -12.84
N ASP A 59 29.72 20.14 -12.51
CA ASP A 59 30.18 21.22 -11.62
C ASP A 59 30.05 22.59 -12.30
N GLY A 60 28.82 23.12 -12.32
CA GLY A 60 28.49 24.47 -12.78
C GLY A 60 28.55 25.52 -11.66
N ASP A 61 29.53 26.41 -11.76
CA ASP A 61 29.74 27.65 -11.00
C ASP A 61 28.46 28.53 -10.88
N PRO A 62 28.08 29.01 -9.67
CA PRO A 62 26.88 29.82 -9.47
C PRO A 62 27.05 31.32 -9.80
N THR A 63 28.14 31.74 -10.43
CA THR A 63 28.39 33.17 -10.72
C THR A 63 28.62 33.47 -12.20
N GLY A 64 27.68 33.05 -13.05
CA GLY A 64 27.62 33.46 -14.46
C GLY A 64 27.06 34.87 -14.61
N ASP A 65 27.94 35.83 -14.86
CA ASP A 65 27.66 37.09 -15.55
C ASP A 65 27.13 36.78 -16.95
N GLY A 66 25.93 37.29 -17.25
CA GLY A 66 25.14 36.90 -18.41
C GLY A 66 25.72 37.31 -19.77
N ASP A 67 26.70 36.55 -20.23
CA ASP A 67 27.30 36.61 -21.55
C ASP A 67 26.76 35.46 -22.43
N GLY A 68 25.47 35.13 -22.28
CA GLY A 68 24.81 34.07 -23.03
C GLY A 68 24.67 34.45 -24.50
N ASP A 69 25.36 33.72 -25.35
CA ASP A 69 25.41 33.72 -26.80
C ASP A 69 24.08 33.28 -27.46
N GLY A 70 22.94 33.70 -26.92
CA GLY A 70 21.67 33.80 -27.66
C GLY A 70 21.15 32.55 -28.35
N ASP A 71 21.67 31.37 -28.02
CA ASP A 71 21.21 30.06 -28.49
C ASP A 71 20.38 29.31 -27.44
N GLY A 72 20.18 29.94 -26.26
CA GLY A 72 19.27 29.48 -25.21
C GLY A 72 17.87 29.29 -25.76
N ASP A 73 17.61 28.07 -26.20
CA ASP A 73 16.30 27.54 -26.45
C ASP A 73 15.47 27.80 -25.20
N ALA A 74 14.46 28.67 -25.37
CA ALA A 74 13.53 28.97 -24.30
C ALA A 74 12.99 27.64 -23.76
N PHE A 75 13.12 27.39 -22.46
CA PHE A 75 12.55 26.19 -21.83
C PHE A 75 11.11 25.99 -22.31
N VAL A 76 10.92 25.04 -23.24
CA VAL A 76 9.61 24.71 -23.78
C VAL A 76 9.00 23.71 -22.81
N PHE A 77 8.12 24.20 -21.94
CA PHE A 77 7.30 23.31 -21.13
C PHE A 77 6.43 22.47 -22.06
N ASP A 78 6.42 21.15 -21.83
CA ASP A 78 5.50 20.26 -22.52
C ASP A 78 4.05 20.75 -22.29
N GLY A 79 3.35 21.01 -23.39
CA GLY A 79 1.97 21.49 -23.39
C GLY A 79 0.95 20.35 -23.43
N SER A 80 1.41 19.10 -23.40
CA SER A 80 0.54 17.93 -23.28
C SER A 80 -0.32 18.04 -22.01
N PRO A 81 -1.52 17.45 -21.97
CA PRO A 81 -2.30 17.35 -20.73
C PRO A 81 -1.45 16.77 -19.59
N ALA A 82 -1.63 17.28 -18.36
CA ALA A 82 -0.91 16.76 -17.19
C ALA A 82 -0.99 15.23 -17.07
N ALA A 83 -2.15 14.64 -17.40
CA ALA A 83 -2.37 13.20 -17.39
C ALA A 83 -1.38 12.39 -18.26
N ASP A 84 -0.74 13.00 -19.26
CA ASP A 84 0.21 12.32 -20.15
C ASP A 84 1.62 12.19 -19.52
N TYR A 85 1.91 12.97 -18.47
CA TYR A 85 3.20 12.93 -17.76
C TYR A 85 3.09 12.89 -16.22
N THR A 86 1.89 12.98 -15.65
CA THR A 86 1.60 12.79 -14.22
C THR A 86 0.91 11.45 -14.00
N ASN A 87 1.64 10.35 -14.22
CA ASN A 87 1.20 9.08 -13.68
C ASN A 87 1.44 9.09 -12.17
N GLN A 88 0.45 8.67 -11.40
CA GLN A 88 0.66 8.39 -9.99
C GLN A 88 1.64 7.22 -9.89
N ILE A 89 2.82 7.48 -9.33
CA ILE A 89 3.90 6.48 -9.25
C ILE A 89 3.80 5.67 -7.96
N ASP A 90 3.28 6.29 -6.89
CA ASP A 90 3.23 5.66 -5.59
C ASP A 90 2.06 6.19 -4.75
N ARG A 91 1.48 5.29 -3.96
CA ARG A 91 0.41 5.54 -2.99
C ARG A 91 0.88 5.08 -1.62
N MET A 92 1.14 6.06 -0.78
CA MET A 92 1.70 5.83 0.56
C MET A 92 0.82 6.43 1.64
N GLY A 93 -0.51 6.44 1.48
CA GLY A 93 -1.45 6.87 2.52
C GLY A 93 -1.31 5.99 3.79
N MET A 94 -1.17 4.69 3.56
CA MET A 94 -1.13 3.58 4.50
C MET A 94 0.00 2.63 4.05
N PRO A 95 1.26 2.95 4.43
CA PRO A 95 2.44 2.23 3.93
C PRO A 95 2.39 0.72 4.08
N ALA A 96 1.77 0.19 5.15
CA ALA A 96 1.68 -1.26 5.36
C ALA A 96 0.90 -1.98 4.26
N ILE A 97 -0.12 -1.32 3.69
CA ILE A 97 -0.95 -1.92 2.64
C ILE A 97 -0.13 -2.10 1.37
N ASN A 98 0.47 -1.02 0.87
CA ASN A 98 1.28 -1.06 -0.35
C ASN A 98 2.54 -1.93 -0.20
N THR A 99 3.14 -1.99 0.99
CA THR A 99 4.41 -2.72 1.19
C THR A 99 4.24 -4.22 1.41
N ALA A 100 3.28 -4.61 2.27
CA ALA A 100 3.19 -5.96 2.82
C ALA A 100 1.89 -6.70 2.47
N VAL A 101 0.79 -5.98 2.19
CA VAL A 101 -0.54 -6.60 2.02
C VAL A 101 -0.94 -6.68 0.54
N ILE A 102 -0.48 -5.77 -0.30
CA ILE A 102 -0.75 -5.78 -1.74
C ILE A 102 0.40 -6.47 -2.51
N SER A 103 0.02 -7.36 -3.40
CA SER A 103 0.88 -8.03 -4.40
C SER A 103 0.88 -7.28 -5.73
N SER A 104 -0.26 -6.73 -6.18
CA SER A 104 -0.44 -5.99 -7.43
C SER A 104 0.05 -4.53 -7.33
N LYS A 105 1.28 -4.34 -6.84
CA LYS A 105 1.84 -3.03 -6.44
C LYS A 105 1.75 -1.96 -7.51
N ASP A 106 2.17 -2.24 -8.74
CA ASP A 106 2.17 -1.24 -9.81
C ASP A 106 0.75 -0.78 -10.18
N ALA A 107 -0.21 -1.72 -10.21
CA ALA A 107 -1.61 -1.40 -10.47
C ALA A 107 -2.22 -0.59 -9.33
N TYR A 108 -1.97 -1.02 -8.08
CA TYR A 108 -2.41 -0.32 -6.88
C TYR A 108 -1.89 1.12 -6.83
N ASN A 109 -0.60 1.31 -7.09
CA ASN A 109 0.07 2.61 -7.08
C ASN A 109 -0.42 3.57 -8.17
N ALA A 110 -0.83 3.03 -9.33
CA ALA A 110 -1.33 3.82 -10.44
C ALA A 110 -2.84 4.16 -10.33
N ASP A 111 -3.56 3.55 -9.39
CA ASP A 111 -5.01 3.72 -9.24
C ASP A 111 -5.39 4.88 -8.30
N ASN A 112 -6.63 5.34 -8.40
CA ASN A 112 -7.13 6.45 -7.60
C ASN A 112 -7.89 5.98 -6.33
N PRO A 113 -8.10 6.86 -5.34
CA PRO A 113 -8.89 6.53 -4.15
C PRO A 113 -10.33 6.06 -4.43
N GLU A 114 -10.91 6.37 -5.59
CA GLU A 114 -12.25 5.90 -5.97
C GLU A 114 -12.24 4.38 -6.21
N GLY A 115 -11.15 3.83 -6.76
CA GLY A 115 -10.93 2.39 -6.92
C GLY A 115 -10.92 1.62 -5.60
N ASP A 116 -10.33 2.19 -4.54
CA ASP A 116 -10.34 1.56 -3.22
C ASP A 116 -11.76 1.50 -2.63
N ILE A 117 -12.52 2.60 -2.77
CA ILE A 117 -13.90 2.69 -2.29
C ILE A 117 -14.81 1.73 -3.08
N ALA A 118 -14.52 1.54 -4.36
CA ALA A 118 -15.17 0.54 -5.20
C ALA A 118 -14.79 -0.90 -4.83
N GLY A 119 -13.76 -1.09 -3.98
CA GLY A 119 -13.35 -2.38 -3.46
C GLY A 119 -12.46 -3.18 -4.40
N THR A 120 -11.81 -2.55 -5.38
CA THR A 120 -10.98 -3.20 -6.41
C THR A 120 -9.93 -4.15 -5.80
N TYR A 121 -9.32 -3.74 -4.68
CA TYR A 121 -8.23 -4.48 -4.02
C TYR A 121 -8.66 -5.26 -2.78
N VAL A 122 -9.95 -5.23 -2.40
CA VAL A 122 -10.40 -5.84 -1.14
C VAL A 122 -10.19 -7.35 -1.14
N SER A 123 -10.48 -8.03 -2.25
CA SER A 123 -10.27 -9.47 -2.36
C SER A 123 -8.81 -9.87 -2.19
N GLU A 124 -7.89 -9.07 -2.75
CA GLU A 124 -6.46 -9.28 -2.64
C GLU A 124 -5.96 -9.01 -1.21
N ILE A 125 -6.44 -7.93 -0.59
CA ILE A 125 -6.14 -7.61 0.82
C ILE A 125 -6.56 -8.77 1.73
N VAL A 126 -7.78 -9.30 1.55
CA VAL A 126 -8.29 -10.43 2.34
C VAL A 126 -7.42 -11.66 2.14
N ALA A 127 -7.07 -12.00 0.89
CA ALA A 127 -6.20 -13.15 0.60
C ALA A 127 -4.81 -13.02 1.25
N SER A 128 -4.21 -11.83 1.23
CA SER A 128 -2.94 -11.57 1.90
C SER A 128 -3.06 -11.66 3.43
N LEU A 129 -4.17 -11.19 4.01
CA LEU A 129 -4.42 -11.34 5.45
C LEU A 129 -4.60 -12.80 5.84
N GLU A 130 -5.30 -13.62 5.04
CA GLU A 130 -5.39 -15.07 5.29
C GLU A 130 -4.01 -15.73 5.35
N VAL A 131 -3.10 -15.34 4.44
CA VAL A 131 -1.71 -15.83 4.44
C VAL A 131 -0.94 -15.34 5.67
N LEU A 132 -1.07 -14.06 6.03
CA LEU A 132 -0.39 -13.49 7.21
C LEU A 132 -0.87 -14.14 8.50
N HIS A 133 -2.19 -14.32 8.68
CA HIS A 133 -2.75 -15.01 9.83
C HIS A 133 -2.26 -16.47 9.91
N GLY A 134 -2.28 -17.19 8.78
CA GLY A 134 -1.74 -18.55 8.74
C GLY A 134 -0.24 -18.65 9.08
N ALA A 135 0.53 -17.60 8.82
CA ALA A 135 1.97 -17.56 9.05
C ALA A 135 2.40 -16.99 10.41
N LEU A 136 1.62 -16.08 10.99
CA LEU A 136 2.02 -15.28 12.16
C LEU A 136 1.14 -15.50 13.39
N ASP A 137 -0.04 -16.12 13.29
CA ASP A 137 -0.94 -16.24 14.44
C ASP A 137 -0.32 -17.04 15.59
N ASP A 138 0.46 -18.08 15.29
CA ASP A 138 1.16 -18.87 16.30
C ASP A 138 2.26 -18.07 17.00
N ASP A 139 3.02 -17.28 16.25
CA ASP A 139 4.04 -16.36 16.77
C ASP A 139 3.40 -15.26 17.64
N LEU A 140 2.30 -14.66 17.18
CA LEU A 140 1.56 -13.64 17.93
C LEU A 140 0.99 -14.21 19.25
N MET A 141 0.42 -15.42 19.21
CA MET A 141 -0.01 -16.12 20.42
C MET A 141 1.18 -16.45 21.34
N GLY A 142 2.34 -16.79 20.77
CA GLY A 142 3.59 -16.98 21.51
C GLY A 142 4.07 -15.71 22.23
N LEU A 143 3.74 -14.54 21.69
CA LEU A 143 3.95 -13.23 22.31
C LEU A 143 2.81 -12.80 23.24
N ASN A 144 1.86 -13.69 23.52
CA ASN A 144 0.70 -13.43 24.37
C ASN A 144 -0.24 -12.34 23.82
N LEU A 145 -0.24 -12.18 22.49
CA LEU A 145 -1.17 -11.37 21.73
C LEU A 145 -2.30 -12.24 21.19
N THR A 146 -3.44 -11.63 20.90
CA THR A 146 -4.65 -12.32 20.45
C THR A 146 -4.96 -11.87 19.03
N PRO A 147 -4.72 -12.74 18.02
CA PRO A 147 -5.15 -12.46 16.67
C PRO A 147 -6.67 -12.40 16.56
N CYS A 148 -7.20 -11.53 15.69
CA CYS A 148 -8.61 -11.56 15.31
C CYS A 148 -8.86 -12.58 14.19
N ALA A 149 -10.12 -12.98 13.98
CA ALA A 149 -10.47 -13.67 12.75
C ALA A 149 -10.33 -12.71 11.57
N VAL A 150 -9.90 -13.20 10.40
CA VAL A 150 -9.64 -12.37 9.20
C VAL A 150 -10.81 -11.42 8.89
N ASP A 151 -12.05 -11.92 8.89
CA ASP A 151 -13.25 -11.11 8.63
C ASP A 151 -13.43 -9.96 9.64
N ASP A 152 -13.14 -10.22 10.92
CA ASP A 152 -13.21 -9.20 11.98
C ASP A 152 -12.09 -8.16 11.80
N CYS A 153 -10.87 -8.61 11.47
CA CYS A 153 -9.74 -7.72 11.21
C CYS A 153 -9.98 -6.83 9.99
N VAL A 154 -10.58 -7.37 8.93
CA VAL A 154 -10.95 -6.61 7.71
C VAL A 154 -12.01 -5.57 8.03
N ALA A 155 -13.06 -5.94 8.77
CA ALA A 155 -14.10 -5.00 9.17
C ALA A 155 -13.57 -3.88 10.07
N GLN A 156 -12.65 -4.22 10.98
CA GLN A 156 -12.01 -3.30 11.91
C GLN A 156 -11.02 -2.35 11.21
N GLY A 157 -10.18 -2.87 10.32
CA GLY A 157 -9.14 -2.12 9.62
C GLY A 157 -9.64 -1.33 8.42
N GLY A 158 -10.75 -1.76 7.80
CA GLY A 158 -11.34 -1.13 6.62
C GLY A 158 -11.44 0.41 6.70
N PRO A 159 -12.02 0.99 7.77
CA PRO A 159 -12.12 2.44 7.90
C PRO A 159 -10.79 3.18 8.00
N LEU A 160 -9.71 2.50 8.41
CA LEU A 160 -8.38 3.08 8.48
C LEU A 160 -7.66 2.97 7.12
N VAL A 161 -7.75 1.80 6.48
CA VAL A 161 -6.97 1.44 5.28
C VAL A 161 -7.64 1.82 3.96
N ILE A 162 -8.96 2.02 3.94
CA ILE A 162 -9.75 2.30 2.73
C ILE A 162 -10.49 3.65 2.88
N PRO A 163 -10.38 4.57 1.90
CA PRO A 163 -9.38 4.57 0.83
C PRO A 163 -7.97 4.87 1.36
N ASP A 164 -6.95 4.52 0.59
CA ASP A 164 -5.55 4.80 0.92
C ASP A 164 -5.25 6.30 0.79
N THR A 165 -5.60 7.02 1.84
CA THR A 165 -5.53 8.47 1.94
C THR A 165 -5.11 8.87 3.35
N LEU A 166 -4.29 9.92 3.44
CA LEU A 166 -3.99 10.56 4.72
C LEU A 166 -5.19 11.37 5.19
N LYS A 167 -5.69 11.04 6.38
CA LYS A 167 -6.77 11.78 7.03
C LYS A 167 -6.17 12.84 7.94
N LEU A 168 -6.64 14.08 7.80
CA LEU A 168 -6.20 15.23 8.57
C LEU A 168 -7.39 15.95 9.18
N GLU A 169 -7.35 16.10 10.50
CA GLU A 169 -8.22 16.92 11.32
C GLU A 169 -7.37 18.03 11.95
N LEU A 170 -7.57 19.25 11.47
CA LEU A 170 -6.73 20.41 11.82
C LEU A 170 -6.89 20.85 13.29
N ALA A 171 -7.98 20.45 13.94
CA ALA A 171 -8.20 20.71 15.36
C ALA A 171 -7.53 19.68 16.29
N SER A 172 -7.02 18.58 15.74
CA SER A 172 -6.43 17.48 16.52
C SER A 172 -4.90 17.52 16.48
N PRO A 173 -4.21 16.98 17.51
CA PRO A 173 -2.76 16.84 17.47
C PRO A 173 -2.31 16.05 16.23
N ALA A 174 -1.26 16.51 15.56
CA ALA A 174 -0.69 15.78 14.42
C ALA A 174 -0.11 14.42 14.89
N GLY A 175 -0.10 13.43 14.00
CA GLY A 175 0.47 12.11 14.25
C GLY A 175 -0.51 11.01 13.90
N PHE A 176 0.00 9.84 13.55
CA PHE A 176 -0.81 8.74 13.03
C PHE A 176 -1.93 8.33 14.00
N PRO A 177 -3.20 8.25 13.56
CA PRO A 177 -3.68 8.30 12.16
C PRO A 177 -4.05 9.71 11.63
N ASN A 178 -3.94 10.77 12.44
CA ASN A 178 -4.13 12.16 12.04
C ASN A 178 -2.89 12.72 11.31
N GLY A 179 -2.70 12.30 10.07
CA GLY A 179 -1.46 12.49 9.32
C GLY A 179 -0.40 11.47 9.73
N ARG A 180 0.87 11.82 9.55
CA ARG A 180 2.01 11.03 10.06
C ARG A 180 3.18 11.95 10.36
N ARG A 181 3.87 11.69 11.47
CA ARG A 181 5.19 12.25 11.77
C ARG A 181 6.25 11.26 11.33
N LEU A 182 7.47 11.76 11.13
CA LEU A 182 8.62 10.93 10.73
C LEU A 182 8.92 9.79 11.71
N ALA A 183 8.60 9.97 12.99
CA ALA A 183 8.87 8.99 14.05
C ALA A 183 7.65 8.13 14.42
N ASP A 184 6.52 8.28 13.74
CA ASP A 184 5.33 7.50 14.09
C ASP A 184 5.52 6.03 13.68
N PRO A 185 5.20 5.05 14.55
CA PRO A 185 5.33 3.62 14.26
C PRO A 185 4.18 3.14 13.37
N VAL A 186 4.06 3.69 12.16
CA VAL A 186 2.92 3.47 11.26
C VAL A 186 2.75 2.00 10.90
N MET A 187 3.85 1.28 10.67
CA MET A 187 3.81 -0.15 10.34
C MET A 187 3.28 -0.98 11.51
N ASP A 188 3.81 -0.78 12.71
CA ASP A 188 3.38 -1.52 13.91
C ASP A 188 1.90 -1.28 14.21
N VAL A 189 1.44 -0.03 14.11
CA VAL A 189 0.05 0.32 14.38
C VAL A 189 -0.87 -0.26 13.31
N THR A 190 -0.54 -0.12 12.03
CA THR A 190 -1.39 -0.65 10.96
C THR A 190 -1.46 -2.17 11.01
N LEU A 191 -0.32 -2.85 11.25
CA LEU A 191 -0.28 -4.30 11.36
C LEU A 191 -1.08 -4.80 12.58
N ALA A 192 -1.00 -4.09 13.71
CA ALA A 192 -1.81 -4.42 14.88
C ALA A 192 -3.32 -4.30 14.58
N VAL A 193 -3.73 -3.27 13.83
CA VAL A 193 -5.14 -3.10 13.43
C VAL A 193 -5.63 -4.21 12.50
N VAL A 194 -4.78 -4.76 11.65
CA VAL A 194 -5.19 -5.78 10.66
C VAL A 194 -4.89 -7.22 11.08
N LEU A 195 -4.19 -7.45 12.19
CA LEU A 195 -3.91 -8.81 12.71
C LEU A 195 -4.45 -9.06 14.12
N LEU A 196 -4.58 -8.04 14.98
CA LEU A 196 -4.96 -8.22 16.39
C LEU A 196 -6.41 -7.87 16.67
N ASP A 197 -6.99 -8.59 17.62
CA ASP A 197 -8.29 -8.26 18.21
C ASP A 197 -8.17 -6.99 19.08
N LEU A 198 -8.69 -5.86 18.59
CA LEU A 198 -8.64 -4.59 19.31
C LEU A 198 -9.66 -4.48 20.45
N ALA A 199 -10.56 -5.47 20.61
CA ALA A 199 -11.34 -5.58 21.84
C ALA A 199 -10.49 -6.07 23.01
N VAL A 200 -9.35 -6.73 22.72
CA VAL A 200 -8.43 -7.28 23.72
C VAL A 200 -7.15 -6.46 23.83
N HIS A 201 -6.61 -5.99 22.70
CA HIS A 201 -5.32 -5.28 22.63
C HIS A 201 -5.48 -3.85 22.12
N GLU A 202 -4.58 -2.96 22.51
CA GLU A 202 -4.53 -1.62 21.92
C GLU A 202 -3.85 -1.69 20.54
N ALA A 203 -4.17 -0.78 19.62
CA ALA A 203 -3.54 -0.80 18.30
C ALA A 203 -2.04 -0.43 18.32
N THR A 204 -1.48 -0.14 19.49
CA THR A 204 -0.03 0.03 19.69
C THR A 204 0.63 -1.23 20.26
N ALA A 205 -0.06 -2.37 20.33
CA ALA A 205 0.46 -3.59 20.96
C ALA A 205 1.71 -4.17 20.28
N LEU A 206 1.91 -3.88 18.98
CA LEU A 206 3.13 -4.24 18.26
C LEU A 206 4.23 -3.17 18.34
N VAL A 207 3.99 -2.02 18.98
CA VAL A 207 5.04 -1.01 19.14
C VAL A 207 6.10 -1.55 20.09
N GLY A 208 7.32 -1.72 19.58
CA GLY A 208 8.48 -2.22 20.35
C GLY A 208 8.79 -3.70 20.17
N VAL A 209 8.02 -4.45 19.37
CA VAL A 209 8.53 -5.74 18.83
C VAL A 209 9.52 -5.53 17.68
N ASN A 210 9.46 -4.38 17.02
CA ASN A 210 10.41 -3.91 16.02
C ASN A 210 11.32 -2.81 16.59
N PRO A 211 12.48 -2.52 15.96
CA PRO A 211 13.34 -1.41 16.37
C PRO A 211 12.56 -0.09 16.47
N MET A 212 12.64 0.57 17.63
CA MET A 212 11.82 1.75 17.94
C MET A 212 12.40 3.07 17.41
N ALA A 213 13.59 3.04 16.82
CA ALA A 213 14.28 4.23 16.32
C ALA A 213 15.26 3.85 15.21
N ASN A 214 15.54 4.83 14.34
CA ASN A 214 16.62 4.75 13.37
C ASN A 214 17.98 4.65 14.06
N ASP A 215 18.94 4.03 13.39
CA ASP A 215 20.33 3.95 13.86
C ASP A 215 20.96 5.34 14.04
N VAL A 216 20.55 6.30 13.21
CA VAL A 216 20.96 7.71 13.29
C VAL A 216 19.73 8.59 13.61
N PRO A 217 19.80 9.48 14.62
CA PRO A 217 18.71 10.39 14.94
C PRO A 217 18.33 11.31 13.78
N PHE A 218 17.05 11.69 13.72
CA PHE A 218 16.59 12.73 12.79
C PHE A 218 17.27 14.07 13.03
N LEU A 219 17.49 14.82 11.95
CA LEU A 219 18.05 16.18 11.99
C LEU A 219 17.00 17.16 12.53
N GLY A 220 17.45 18.21 13.22
CA GLY A 220 16.57 19.30 13.68
C GLY A 220 16.11 20.25 12.57
N SER A 221 16.67 20.11 11.37
CA SER A 221 16.38 20.93 10.19
C SER A 221 16.30 20.06 8.94
N PHE A 222 15.62 20.57 7.92
CA PHE A 222 15.55 19.94 6.59
C PHE A 222 16.97 19.59 6.09
N PRO A 223 17.20 18.37 5.56
CA PRO A 223 16.23 17.36 5.10
C PRO A 223 15.59 16.44 6.18
N TYR A 224 15.77 16.69 7.48
CA TYR A 224 15.23 15.94 8.64
C TYR A 224 15.64 14.46 8.75
N VAL A 225 15.90 13.78 7.63
CA VAL A 225 16.49 12.44 7.55
C VAL A 225 18.01 12.58 7.55
N ALA A 226 18.68 11.67 8.26
CA ALA A 226 20.14 11.62 8.29
C ALA A 226 20.72 11.11 6.96
N GLU A 227 22.00 11.36 6.72
CA GLU A 227 22.70 10.79 5.56
C GLU A 227 22.75 9.24 5.65
N PRO A 228 22.80 8.54 4.50
CA PRO A 228 22.98 7.09 4.47
C PRO A 228 24.29 6.69 5.18
N ASN A 229 24.24 5.57 5.92
CA ASN A 229 25.40 4.99 6.61
C ASN A 229 26.16 3.99 5.73
#